data_AF-A0A0G4FAR9-F1
#
_entry.id   AF-A0A0G4FAR9-F1
#
_cell.length_a   1.000
_cell.length_b   1.000
_cell.length_c   1.000
_cell.angle_alpha   90.00
_cell.angle_beta   90.00
_cell.angle_gamma   90.00
#
_symmetry.space_group_name_H-M   'P 1'
#
loop_
_entity.id
_entity.type
_entity.pdbx_description
1 polymer ?
#
loop_
_entity_poly.entity_id
_entity_poly.type
_entity_poly.pdbx_seq_one_letter_code
_entity_poly.pdbx_strand_id
1 'polypeptide(L)' 'MKCGNKTVQKYTDDFIEKAMQIEDITEADLLYDYLRGLPTNIRLAVKRRGVTGLEAVMTVADEEDQLI' A
#
# COMPACT_ATOMS: atom_id res chain seq x y z
N MET A 1 -0.82 7.60 26.39
CA MET A 1 -1.05 7.81 24.94
C MET A 1 -0.48 6.61 24.22
N LYS A 2 -1.33 5.71 23.70
CA LYS A 2 -0.85 4.66 22.79
C LYS A 2 -0.63 5.33 21.45
N CYS A 3 0.63 5.58 21.10
CA CYS A 3 1.00 6.01 19.76
C CYS A 3 0.82 4.79 18.84
N GLY A 4 -0.38 4.60 18.31
CA GLY A 4 -0.76 3.42 17.55
C GLY A 4 -1.88 3.77 16.60
N ASN A 5 -1.49 4.26 15.42
CA ASN A 5 -2.19 4.02 14.16
C ASN A 5 -1.36 4.65 13.04
N LYS A 6 -0.31 3.92 12.65
CA LYS A 6 0.26 4.03 11.31
C LYS A 6 -0.67 3.24 10.39
N THR A 7 -1.83 3.81 10.07
CA THR A 7 -2.81 3.17 9.18
C THR A 7 -2.20 3.01 7.80
N VAL A 8 -2.55 1.93 7.11
CA VAL A 8 -2.21 1.75 5.68
C VAL A 8 -2.71 2.93 4.86
N GLN A 9 -3.84 3.51 5.23
CA GLN A 9 -4.36 4.73 4.61
C GLN A 9 -3.34 5.87 4.63
N LYS A 10 -2.80 6.24 5.80
CA LYS A 10 -1.81 7.32 5.89
C LYS A 10 -0.54 7.00 5.10
N TYR A 11 -0.09 5.76 5.14
CA TYR A 11 1.06 5.33 4.33
C TYR A 11 0.77 5.46 2.83
N THR A 12 -0.44 5.15 2.40
CA THR A 12 -0.89 5.26 1.01
C THR A 12 -0.92 6.71 0.54
N ASP A 13 -1.46 7.61 1.35
CA ASP A 13 -1.48 9.04 1.06
C ASP A 13 -0.05 9.59 0.92
N ASP A 14 0.82 9.32 1.90
CA ASP A 14 2.24 9.74 1.88
C ASP A 14 3.00 9.13 0.68
N PHE A 15 2.63 7.93 0.23
CA PHE A 15 3.24 7.26 -0.91
C PHE A 15 2.82 7.91 -2.23
N ILE A 16 1.53 8.17 -2.42
CA ILE A 16 0.99 8.82 -3.62
C ILE A 16 1.57 10.23 -3.77
N GLU A 17 1.62 11.01 -2.68
CA GLU A 17 2.18 12.37 -2.71
C GLU A 17 3.64 12.38 -3.21
N LYS A 18 4.44 11.39 -2.80
CA LYS A 18 5.83 11.24 -3.26
C LYS A 18 5.92 10.71 -4.68
N ALA A 19 5.09 9.73 -5.04
CA ALA A 19 5.04 9.15 -6.37
C ALA A 19 4.71 10.19 -7.44
N MET A 20 3.79 11.12 -7.14
CA MET A 20 3.41 12.22 -8.05
C MET A 20 4.56 13.19 -8.36
N GLN A 21 5.63 13.21 -7.56
CA GLN A 21 6.78 14.09 -7.77
C GLN A 21 7.86 13.45 -8.66
N ILE A 22 7.69 12.18 -9.05
CA ILE A 22 8.66 11.43 -9.87
C ILE A 22 8.10 11.36 -11.30
N GLU A 23 8.76 12.06 -12.24
CA GLU A 23 8.26 12.28 -13.61
C GLU A 23 8.29 10.99 -14.47
N ASP A 24 9.21 10.06 -14.17
CA ASP A 24 9.44 8.82 -14.94
C ASP A 24 9.37 7.57 -14.06
N ILE A 25 8.24 7.32 -13.40
CA ILE A 25 8.01 6.10 -12.61
C ILE A 25 6.97 5.20 -13.27
N THR A 26 7.27 3.90 -13.39
CA THR A 26 6.32 2.94 -13.95
C THR A 26 5.36 2.42 -12.88
N GLU A 27 4.19 1.93 -13.27
CA GLU A 27 3.27 1.28 -12.33
C GLU A 27 3.92 0.05 -11.65
N ALA A 28 4.80 -0.67 -12.35
CA ALA A 28 5.52 -1.80 -11.78
C ALA A 28 6.48 -1.38 -10.65
N ASP A 29 7.16 -0.24 -10.81
CA ASP A 29 8.03 0.33 -9.77
C ASP A 29 7.18 0.79 -8.57
N LEU A 30 6.06 1.47 -8.83
CA LEU A 30 5.13 1.89 -7.78
C LEU A 30 4.58 0.71 -7.00
N LEU A 31 4.16 -0.35 -7.69
CA LEU A 31 3.68 -1.59 -7.06
C LEU A 31 4.75 -2.22 -6.19
N TYR A 32 5.98 -2.33 -6.71
CA TYR A 32 7.09 -2.93 -5.97
C TYR A 32 7.38 -2.15 -4.69
N ASP A 33 7.51 -0.83 -4.78
CA ASP A 33 7.84 0.02 -3.63
C ASP A 33 6.68 0.14 -2.63
N TYR A 34 5.44 0.23 -3.12
CA TYR A 34 4.25 0.25 -2.27
C TYR A 34 4.12 -1.06 -1.46
N LEU A 35 4.18 -2.21 -2.14
CA LEU A 35 4.13 -3.52 -1.49
C LEU A 35 5.27 -3.71 -0.50
N ARG A 36 6.46 -3.14 -0.76
CA ARG A 36 7.61 -3.24 0.13
C ARG A 36 7.39 -2.48 1.45
N GLY A 37 6.65 -1.38 1.45
CA GLY A 37 6.36 -0.61 2.65
C GLY A 37 5.20 -1.15 3.50
N LEU A 38 4.39 -2.06 2.95
CA LEU A 38 3.26 -2.66 3.68
C LEU A 38 3.68 -3.69 4.75
N PRO A 39 2.91 -3.83 5.83
CA PRO A 39 3.03 -4.93 6.78
C PRO A 39 2.97 -6.31 6.13
N THR A 40 3.69 -7.28 6.67
CA THR A 40 3.82 -8.63 6.06
C THR A 40 2.47 -9.35 5.95
N ASN A 41 1.62 -9.25 6.96
CA ASN A 41 0.27 -9.84 6.95
C ASN A 41 -0.58 -9.28 5.80
N ILE A 42 -0.51 -7.97 5.55
CA ILE A 42 -1.27 -7.30 4.49
C ILE A 42 -0.73 -7.69 3.11
N ARG A 43 0.60 -7.73 2.94
CA ARG A 43 1.23 -8.23 1.70
C ARG A 43 0.79 -9.66 1.35
N LEU A 44 0.66 -10.52 2.37
CA LEU A 44 0.18 -11.90 2.17
C LEU A 44 -1.29 -11.92 1.75
N ALA A 45 -2.14 -11.06 2.31
CA ALA A 45 -3.53 -10.96 1.92
C ALA A 45 -3.69 -10.46 0.47
N VAL A 46 -2.97 -9.41 0.08
CA VAL A 46 -2.90 -8.93 -1.30
C VAL A 46 -2.50 -10.07 -2.26
N LYS A 47 -1.45 -10.82 -1.92
CA LYS A 47 -1.02 -11.98 -2.73
C LYS A 47 -2.09 -13.07 -2.83
N ARG A 48 -2.84 -13.34 -1.75
CA ARG A 48 -3.93 -14.33 -1.75
C ARG A 48 -5.10 -13.90 -2.64
N ARG A 49 -5.39 -12.61 -2.70
CA ARG A 49 -6.45 -12.06 -3.57
C ARG A 49 -6.05 -11.97 -5.05
N GLY A 50 -4.75 -12.04 -5.35
CA GLY A 50 -4.24 -12.11 -6.73
C GLY A 50 -4.43 -10.83 -7.53
N VAL A 51 -4.55 -9.68 -6.86
CA VAL A 51 -4.65 -8.36 -7.51
C VAL A 51 -3.27 -7.88 -7.97
N THR A 52 -3.22 -7.20 -9.12
CA THR A 52 -1.96 -6.77 -9.75
C THR A 52 -1.90 -5.30 -10.11
N GLY A 53 -3.01 -4.55 -10.07
CA GLY A 53 -3.02 -3.10 -10.32
C GLY A 53 -2.80 -2.32 -9.04
N LEU A 54 -2.13 -1.16 -9.11
CA LEU A 54 -1.75 -0.38 -7.93
C LEU A 54 -2.98 0.02 -7.09
N GLU A 55 -4.02 0.53 -7.75
CA GLU A 55 -5.28 0.90 -7.10
C GLU A 55 -5.92 -0.30 -6.39
N ALA A 56 -6.04 -1.44 -7.07
CA ALA A 56 -6.61 -2.65 -6.49
C ALA A 56 -5.79 -3.17 -5.29
N VAL A 57 -4.46 -3.07 -5.37
CA VAL A 57 -3.55 -3.41 -4.27
C VAL A 57 -3.76 -2.46 -3.08
N MET A 58 -3.90 -1.16 -3.31
CA MET A 58 -4.18 -0.17 -2.26
C MET A 58 -5.53 -0.43 -1.59
N THR A 59 -6.58 -0.73 -2.35
CA THR A 59 -7.90 -1.07 -1.80
C THR A 59 -7.84 -2.31 -0.91
N VAL A 60 -7.21 -3.39 -1.38
CA VAL A 60 -7.06 -4.61 -0.57
C VAL A 60 -6.22 -4.35 0.67
N ALA A 61 -5.17 -3.54 0.55
CA ALA A 61 -4.32 -3.22 1.69
C ALA A 61 -5.08 -2.44 2.78
N ASP A 62 -5.90 -1.46 2.38
CA ASP A 62 -6.75 -0.69 3.28
C ASP A 62 -7.83 -1.55 3.94
N GLU A 63 -8.52 -2.39 3.18
CA GLU A 63 -9.50 -3.33 3.72
C GLU A 63 -8.90 -4.26 4.78
N GLU A 64 -7.72 -4.81 4.52
CA GLU A 64 -7.06 -5.74 5.45
C GLU A 64 -6.49 -5.05 6.70
N ASP A 65 -6.14 -3.76 6.61
CA ASP A 65 -5.74 -2.96 7.77
C ASP A 65 -6.93 -2.66 8.68
N GLN A 66 -8.11 -2.40 8.10
CA GLN A 66 -9.35 -2.15 8.85
C GLN A 66 -9.91 -3.39 9.58
N LEU A 67 -9.47 -4.59 9.20
CA LEU A 67 -9.88 -5.85 9.82
C LEU A 67 -9.08 -6.20 11.09
N ILE A 68 -8.06 -5.41 11.45
CA ILE A 68 -7.11 -5.67 12.55
C ILE A 68 -7.42 -4.78 13.76
#